data_AF-A0A7Y9SPG5-F1
#
_entry.id   AF-A0A7Y9SPG5-F1
#
_cell.length_a   1.000
_cell.length_b   1.000
_cell.length_c   1.000
_cell.angle_alpha   90.00
_cell.angle_beta   90.00
_cell.angle_gamma   90.00
#
_symmetry.space_group_name_H-M   'P 1'
#
loop_
_entity.id
_entity.type
_entity.pdbx_description
1 polymer ?
#
loop_
_entity_poly.entity_id
_entity_poly.type
_entity_poly.pdbx_seq_one_letter_code
_entity_poly.pdbx_strand_id
1 'polypeptide(L)'
;MHIAIPVHYGSPDAQILADELRLHGIAVVSTTRTAATRLAGELEAALGIDSERESEEEHLIHLSCAVEPMMEYGWMDCYVYGQAFGGDISDAKRLMGGAVRQWGTVGKPARHLAVLRGQAS
;
A
#
# COMPACT_ATOMS: atom_id res chain seq x y z
N MET A 1 14.89 -7.89 9.72
CA MET A 1 13.92 -8.52 8.81
C MET A 1 13.79 -7.62 7.58
N HIS A 2 13.58 -8.14 6.38
CA HIS A 2 13.28 -7.30 5.21
C HIS A 2 11.76 -7.31 4.96
N ILE A 3 11.21 -6.15 4.62
CA ILE A 3 9.79 -5.97 4.28
C ILE A 3 9.74 -5.68 2.79
N ALA A 4 8.98 -6.47 2.05
CA ALA A 4 8.75 -6.27 0.63
C ALA A 4 7.43 -5.51 0.44
N ILE A 5 7.45 -4.44 -0.36
CA ILE A 5 6.31 -3.54 -0.56
C ILE A 5 6.10 -3.35 -2.06
N PRO A 6 4.99 -3.86 -2.63
CA PRO A 6 4.61 -3.56 -3.99
C PRO A 6 4.26 -2.09 -4.14
N VAL A 7 4.75 -1.49 -5.21
CA VAL A 7 4.41 -0.14 -5.66
C VAL A 7 3.87 -0.25 -7.08
N HIS A 8 2.65 0.24 -7.29
CA HIS A 8 1.97 0.25 -8.59
C HIS A 8 1.75 1.67 -9.09
N TYR A 9 1.73 1.83 -10.40
CA TYR A 9 1.29 3.05 -11.07
C TYR A 9 0.02 2.80 -11.89
N GLY A 10 -0.95 3.70 -11.75
CA GLY A 10 -2.23 3.63 -12.45
C GLY A 10 -3.30 2.89 -11.65
N SER A 11 -4.08 2.04 -12.32
CA SER A 11 -5.18 1.29 -11.69
C SER A 11 -4.88 -0.21 -11.76
N PRO A 12 -4.19 -0.78 -10.76
CA PRO A 12 -3.97 -2.22 -10.71
C PRO A 12 -5.31 -2.96 -10.57
N ASP A 13 -5.33 -4.22 -11.02
CA ASP A 13 -6.45 -5.11 -10.76
C ASP A 13 -6.58 -5.38 -9.26
N ALA A 14 -7.80 -5.26 -8.73
CA ALA A 14 -8.05 -5.38 -7.29
C ALA A 14 -7.74 -6.77 -6.75
N GLN A 15 -7.94 -7.84 -7.54
CA GLN A 15 -7.61 -9.20 -7.09
C GLN A 15 -6.09 -9.39 -6.98
N ILE A 16 -5.34 -8.89 -7.97
CA ILE A 16 -3.87 -8.90 -7.93
C ILE A 16 -3.35 -8.14 -6.69
N LEU A 17 -3.89 -6.95 -6.45
CA LEU A 17 -3.45 -6.14 -5.32
C LEU A 17 -3.88 -6.74 -3.96
N ALA A 18 -5.05 -7.39 -3.89
CA ALA A 18 -5.48 -8.14 -2.71
C ALA A 18 -4.56 -9.33 -2.40
N ASP A 19 -4.11 -10.07 -3.41
CA ASP A 19 -3.16 -11.17 -3.23
C ASP A 19 -1.80 -10.67 -2.74
N GLU A 20 -1.35 -9.52 -3.23
CA GLU A 20 -0.15 -8.86 -2.72
C GLU A 20 -0.32 -8.37 -1.29
N LEU A 21 -1.48 -7.83 -0.92
CA LEU A 21 -1.77 -7.42 0.45
C LEU A 21 -1.81 -8.60 1.41
N ARG A 22 -2.34 -9.76 0.99
CA ARG A 22 -2.27 -11.00 1.79
C ARG A 22 -0.83 -11.45 2.02
N LEU A 23 0.05 -11.27 1.03
CA LEU A 23 1.44 -11.71 1.10
C LEU A 23 2.35 -10.73 1.86
N HIS A 24 2.13 -9.43 1.68
CA HIS A 24 3.04 -8.37 2.12
C HIS A 24 2.46 -7.50 3.24
N GLY A 25 1.14 -7.55 3.47
CA GLY A 25 0.41 -6.73 4.43
C GLY A 25 0.24 -5.26 4.01
N ILE A 26 1.04 -4.77 3.07
CA ILE A 26 1.04 -3.37 2.63
C ILE A 26 1.31 -3.30 1.13
N ALA A 27 0.64 -2.38 0.44
CA ALA A 27 0.93 -2.03 -0.94
C ALA A 27 0.71 -0.55 -1.19
N VAL A 28 1.45 0.01 -2.14
CA VAL A 28 1.40 1.43 -2.51
C VAL A 28 0.91 1.56 -3.95
N VAL A 29 0.05 2.53 -4.20
CA VAL A 29 -0.48 2.84 -5.53
C VAL A 29 -0.33 4.34 -5.79
N SER A 30 0.32 4.67 -6.90
CA SER A 30 0.36 6.01 -7.47
C SER A 30 -0.77 6.13 -8.48
N THR A 31 -1.86 6.79 -8.10
CA THR A 31 -3.04 6.93 -8.94
C THR A 31 -3.82 8.21 -8.65
N THR A 32 -4.92 8.42 -9.36
CA THR A 32 -5.83 9.54 -9.10
C THR A 32 -6.68 9.27 -7.86
N ARG A 33 -7.08 10.32 -7.15
CA ARG A 33 -7.94 10.19 -5.96
C ARG A 33 -9.22 9.39 -6.23
N THR A 34 -9.86 9.61 -7.38
CA THR A 34 -11.07 8.87 -7.78
C THR A 34 -10.79 7.38 -7.98
N ALA A 35 -9.67 7.04 -8.63
CA ALA A 35 -9.27 5.65 -8.81
C ALA A 35 -8.91 4.99 -7.48
N ALA A 36 -8.21 5.69 -6.58
CA ALA A 36 -7.85 5.17 -5.27
C ALA A 36 -9.06 4.86 -4.39
N THR A 37 -10.05 5.76 -4.35
CA THR A 37 -11.31 5.54 -3.60
C THR A 37 -12.08 4.36 -4.17
N ARG A 38 -12.16 4.23 -5.49
CA ARG A 38 -12.80 3.08 -6.13
C ARG A 38 -12.07 1.78 -5.80
N LEU A 39 -10.75 1.79 -5.89
CA LEU A 39 -9.91 0.63 -5.61
C LEU A 39 -10.01 0.17 -4.15
N ALA A 40 -10.19 1.10 -3.19
CA ALA A 40 -10.40 0.73 -1.79
C ALA A 40 -11.62 -0.18 -1.61
N GLY A 41 -12.77 0.18 -2.20
CA GLY A 41 -13.98 -0.65 -2.11
C GLY A 41 -13.87 -1.97 -2.89
N GLU A 42 -13.18 -1.95 -4.04
CA GLU A 42 -12.89 -3.19 -4.80
C GLU A 42 -11.96 -4.13 -4.01
N LEU A 43 -11.00 -3.58 -3.26
CA LEU A 43 -10.09 -4.33 -2.41
C LEU A 43 -10.79 -4.96 -1.20
N GLU A 44 -11.68 -4.23 -0.53
CA GLU A 44 -12.47 -4.80 0.57
C GLU A 44 -13.25 -6.03 0.11
N ALA A 45 -13.94 -5.93 -1.03
CA ALA A 45 -14.65 -7.06 -1.64
C ALA A 45 -13.70 -8.21 -2.01
N ALA A 46 -12.56 -7.91 -2.64
CA ALA A 46 -11.57 -8.92 -3.03
C ALA A 46 -10.87 -9.60 -1.83
N LEU A 47 -10.74 -8.88 -0.71
CA LEU A 47 -10.21 -9.41 0.55
C LEU A 47 -11.26 -10.18 1.35
N GLY A 48 -12.54 -10.08 0.99
CA GLY A 48 -13.65 -10.66 1.75
C GLY A 48 -13.93 -9.92 3.06
N ILE A 49 -13.53 -8.65 3.13
CA ILE A 49 -13.77 -7.79 4.29
C ILE A 49 -15.21 -7.32 4.21
N ASP A 50 -15.96 -7.68 5.24
CA ASP A 50 -17.32 -7.20 5.43
C ASP A 50 -17.26 -5.83 6.12
N SER A 51 -17.52 -4.76 5.37
CA SER A 51 -17.50 -3.39 5.88
C SER A 51 -18.51 -3.13 6.99
N GLU A 52 -19.51 -4.01 7.18
CA GLU A 52 -20.51 -3.91 8.26
C GLU A 52 -20.04 -4.58 9.56
N ARG A 53 -18.97 -5.39 9.52
CA ARG A 53 -18.37 -6.01 10.70
C ARG A 53 -17.11 -5.25 11.13
N GLU A 54 -17.20 -4.57 12.27
CA GLU A 54 -16.01 -4.03 12.94
C GLU A 54 -15.17 -5.19 13.51
N SER A 55 -14.14 -5.60 12.75
CA SER A 55 -13.10 -6.52 13.19
C SER A 55 -11.78 -5.77 13.30
N GLU A 56 -11.14 -5.82 14.47
CA GLU A 56 -9.83 -5.20 14.67
C GLU A 56 -8.72 -5.87 13.84
N GLU A 57 -8.92 -7.11 13.38
CA GLU A 57 -7.91 -7.87 12.63
C GLU A 57 -8.22 -7.93 11.12
N GLU A 58 -9.49 -7.98 10.73
CA GLU A 58 -9.96 -8.09 9.34
C GLU A 58 -10.41 -6.74 8.79
N HIS A 59 -9.47 -5.79 8.66
CA HIS A 59 -9.77 -4.47 8.11
C HIS A 59 -8.72 -4.01 7.10
N LEU A 60 -9.16 -3.16 6.18
CA LEU A 60 -8.32 -2.47 5.21
C LEU A 60 -8.15 -1.02 5.65
N ILE A 61 -6.91 -0.57 5.83
CA ILE A 61 -6.61 0.84 6.05
C ILE A 61 -6.18 1.45 4.72
N HIS A 62 -6.93 2.43 4.24
CA HIS A 62 -6.54 3.27 3.11
C HIS A 62 -5.95 4.60 3.62
N LEU A 63 -4.68 4.86 3.30
CA LEU A 63 -3.96 6.07 3.65
C LEU A 63 -3.54 6.80 2.37
N SER A 64 -3.90 8.07 2.23
CA SER A 64 -3.32 8.95 1.21
C SER A 64 -2.28 9.87 1.86
N CYS A 65 -1.05 9.86 1.38
CA CYS A 65 0.07 10.60 1.96
C CYS A 65 0.94 11.27 0.89
N ALA A 66 1.38 12.50 1.18
CA ALA A 66 2.41 13.18 0.42
C ALA A 66 3.78 12.52 0.64
N VAL A 67 4.54 12.29 -0.43
CA VAL A 67 5.92 11.80 -0.35
C VAL A 67 6.88 12.86 -0.90
N GLU A 68 7.86 13.24 -0.09
CA GLU A 68 8.86 14.25 -0.46
C GLU A 68 10.02 13.67 -1.31
N PRO A 69 10.55 14.43 -2.28
CA PRO A 69 10.09 15.76 -2.67
C PRO A 69 8.76 15.71 -3.45
N MET A 70 7.80 16.56 -3.07
CA MET A 70 6.46 16.57 -3.66
C MET A 70 6.42 16.79 -5.17
N MET A 71 7.39 17.52 -5.72
CA MET A 71 7.53 17.73 -7.17
C MET A 71 7.99 16.47 -7.91
N GLU A 72 8.60 15.51 -7.21
CA GLU A 72 9.07 14.26 -7.78
C GLU A 72 8.06 13.14 -7.59
N TYR A 73 7.52 12.96 -6.38
CA TYR A 73 6.63 11.83 -6.09
C TYR A 73 5.16 12.24 -6.00
N GLY A 74 4.85 13.29 -5.24
CA GLY A 74 3.49 13.76 -5.03
C GLY A 74 2.71 12.92 -4.02
N TRP A 75 1.38 12.87 -4.19
CA TRP A 75 0.50 12.09 -3.34
C TRP A 75 0.51 10.61 -3.75
N MET A 76 0.56 9.74 -2.75
CA MET A 76 0.52 8.29 -2.90
C MET A 76 -0.58 7.71 -2.03
N ASP A 77 -1.22 6.68 -2.54
CA ASP A 77 -2.18 5.88 -1.79
C ASP A 77 -1.50 4.62 -1.29
N CYS A 78 -1.78 4.26 -0.05
CA CYS A 78 -1.25 3.09 0.62
C CYS A 78 -2.42 2.30 1.19
N TYR A 79 -2.40 1.00 0.95
CA TYR A 79 -3.39 0.06 1.46
C TYR A 79 -2.68 -0.86 2.43
N VAL A 80 -3.23 -1.01 3.63
CA VAL A 80 -2.69 -1.86 4.69
C VAL A 80 -3.74 -2.87 5.08
N TYR A 81 -3.40 -4.15 5.00
CA TYR A 81 -4.26 -5.23 5.44
C TYR A 81 -3.81 -5.67 6.84
N GLY A 82 -4.62 -5.31 7.85
CA GLY A 82 -4.26 -5.45 9.27
C GLY A 82 -3.80 -6.86 9.62
N GLN A 83 -4.51 -7.88 9.12
CA GLN A 83 -4.23 -9.29 9.35
C GLN A 83 -2.81 -9.73 8.93
N ALA A 84 -2.20 -9.06 7.94
CA ALA A 84 -0.90 -9.43 7.40
C ALA A 84 0.22 -8.43 7.72
N PHE A 85 -0.10 -7.18 8.07
CA PHE A 85 0.90 -6.10 8.15
C PHE A 85 1.77 -6.11 9.41
N GLY A 86 1.29 -6.63 10.53
CA GLY A 86 2.08 -6.85 11.76
C GLY A 86 2.72 -5.60 12.42
N GLY A 87 2.54 -4.40 11.86
CA GLY A 87 3.04 -3.12 12.36
C GLY A 87 1.93 -2.07 12.47
N ASP A 88 2.26 -0.88 12.98
CA ASP A 88 1.29 0.20 13.17
C ASP A 88 1.20 1.17 11.98
N ILE A 89 0.24 2.09 12.00
CA ILE A 89 0.02 3.10 10.95
C ILE A 89 1.26 3.98 10.72
N SER A 90 2.03 4.28 11.77
CA SER A 90 3.24 5.11 11.66
C SER A 90 4.32 4.36 10.90
N ASP A 91 4.48 3.06 11.16
CA ASP A 91 5.34 2.18 10.39
C ASP A 91 4.92 2.09 8.93
N ALA A 92 3.61 1.97 8.65
CA ALA A 92 3.09 1.96 7.29
C ALA A 92 3.50 3.20 6.50
N LYS A 93 3.33 4.40 7.08
CA LYS A 93 3.69 5.67 6.43
C LYS A 93 5.19 5.77 6.14
N ARG A 94 6.01 5.39 7.12
CA ARG A 94 7.49 5.39 6.97
C ARG A 94 7.93 4.43 5.87
N LEU A 95 7.39 3.22 5.88
CA LEU A 95 7.67 2.18 4.91
C LEU A 95 7.20 2.57 3.50
N MET A 96 5.99 3.10 3.36
CA MET A 96 5.47 3.65 2.11
C MET A 96 6.43 4.70 1.52
N GLY A 97 6.86 5.68 2.32
CA GLY A 97 7.79 6.70 1.84
C GLY A 97 9.14 6.13 1.38
N GLY A 98 9.65 5.10 2.06
CA GLY A 98 10.85 4.37 1.63
C GLY A 98 10.65 3.63 0.31
N ALA A 99 9.52 2.93 0.15
CA ALA A 99 9.19 2.17 -1.04
C ALA A 99 9.02 3.06 -2.27
N VAL A 100 8.35 4.20 -2.12
CA VAL A 100 8.14 5.19 -3.18
C VAL A 100 9.46 5.81 -3.63
N ARG A 101 10.36 6.13 -2.69
CA ARG A 101 11.71 6.61 -3.04
C ARG A 101 12.51 5.57 -3.79
N GLN A 102 12.49 4.31 -3.37
CA GLN A 102 13.15 3.22 -4.09
C GLN A 102 12.55 3.00 -5.49
N TRP A 103 11.22 3.09 -5.63
CA TRP A 103 10.53 3.07 -6.91
C TRP A 103 10.96 4.24 -7.83
N GLY A 104 11.16 5.42 -7.24
CA GLY A 104 11.73 6.59 -7.89
C GLY A 104 13.11 6.36 -8.48
N THR A 105 14.02 5.75 -7.72
CA THR A 105 15.42 5.53 -8.18
C THR A 105 15.52 4.55 -9.34
N VAL A 106 14.52 3.68 -9.53
CA VAL A 106 14.46 2.73 -10.66
C VAL A 106 13.62 3.23 -11.84
N GLY A 107 13.27 4.53 -11.87
CA GLY A 107 12.58 5.14 -13.00
C GLY A 107 11.07 4.93 -13.04
N LYS A 108 10.46 4.58 -11.91
CA LYS A 108 8.99 4.50 -11.73
C LYS A 108 8.26 3.54 -12.70
N PRO A 109 8.69 2.27 -12.82
CA PRO A 109 8.00 1.30 -13.66
C PRO A 109 6.55 1.07 -13.19
N ALA A 110 5.70 0.51 -14.05
CA ALA A 110 4.29 0.26 -13.75
C ALA A 110 4.07 -0.57 -12.47
N ARG A 111 4.99 -1.50 -12.18
CA ARG A 111 5.05 -2.27 -10.94
C ARG A 111 6.49 -2.41 -10.47
N HIS A 112 6.72 -2.23 -9.17
CA HIS A 112 8.00 -2.45 -8.52
C HIS A 112 7.81 -3.08 -7.14
N LEU A 113 8.66 -4.06 -6.79
CA LEU A 113 8.71 -4.61 -5.45
C LEU A 113 9.87 -3.96 -4.70
N ALA A 114 9.58 -2.97 -3.85
CA ALA A 114 10.57 -2.36 -2.97
C ALA A 114 10.94 -3.32 -1.84
N VAL A 115 12.20 -3.34 -1.43
CA VAL A 115 12.68 -4.22 -0.35
C VAL A 115 13.38 -3.36 0.68
N LEU A 116 12.69 -3.11 1.79
CA LEU A 116 13.15 -2.23 2.85
C LEU A 116 13.66 -3.04 4.04
N ARG A 117 14.64 -2.50 4.76
CA ARG A 117 15.03 -3.06 6.06
C ARG A 117 13.96 -2.71 7.09
N GLY A 118 13.27 -3.72 7.61
CA GLY A 118 12.48 -3.61 8.83
C GLY A 118 13.42 -3.54 10.03
N GLN A 119 13.27 -2.52 10.88
CA GLN A 119 13.95 -2.51 12.17
C GLN A 119 13.18 -3.45 13.11
N ALA A 120 13.91 -4.28 13.85
CA ALA A 120 13.34 -5.00 14.97
C ALA A 120 13.05 -3.98 16.07
N SER A 121 11.78 -3.87 16.48
CA SER A 121 11.41 -3.25 17.74
C SER A 121 11.88 -4.11 18.91
#